data_AF-A0A2M7T0U2-F1
#
_entry.id   AF-A0A2M7T0U2-F1
#
_cell.length_a   1.000
_cell.length_b   1.000
_cell.length_c   1.000
_cell.angle_alpha   90.00
_cell.angle_beta   90.00
_cell.angle_gamma   90.00
#
_symmetry.space_group_name_H-M   'P 1'
#
loop_
_entity.id
_entity.type
_entity.pdbx_description
1 polymer ?
#
loop_
_entity_poly.entity_id
_entity_poly.type
_entity_poly.pdbx_seq_one_letter_code
_entity_poly.pdbx_strand_id
1 'polypeptide(L)'
;MQSLSQLLEKYDVPGPRYTSYPTVPYWKDVPGAETWAHLLKEEQTKMSAQGKGAALYLHLPFCSSLCTFCACNRIITRKTERNAKYIETLLAEWKLYENVLGDAIPVKEIHLGGGTPTFFSPEELTHLLSNLLKRVNVLPGAELSLEADPRVTSVEHMKAL
;
A
#
# COMPACT_ATOMS: atom_id res chain seq x y z
N MET A 1 2.55 -27.68 37.19
CA MET A 1 2.26 -27.05 35.88
C MET A 1 1.46 -25.78 36.13
N GLN A 2 1.79 -24.68 35.46
CA GLN A 2 0.97 -23.46 35.54
C GLN A 2 -0.37 -23.71 34.84
N SER A 3 -1.45 -23.23 35.44
CA SER A 3 -2.78 -23.25 34.80
C SER A 3 -2.85 -22.25 33.66
N LEU A 4 -3.81 -22.42 32.74
CA LEU A 4 -4.05 -21.49 31.65
C LEU A 4 -4.33 -20.06 32.16
N SER A 5 -5.10 -19.92 33.25
CA SER A 5 -5.38 -18.63 33.89
C SER A 5 -4.10 -17.92 34.33
N GLN A 6 -3.20 -18.66 34.97
CA GLN A 6 -1.92 -18.12 35.44
C GLN A 6 -1.01 -17.70 34.27
N LEU A 7 -1.08 -18.38 33.13
CA LEU A 7 -0.34 -17.99 31.93
C LEU A 7 -0.93 -16.74 31.29
N LEU A 8 -2.25 -16.63 31.20
CA LEU A 8 -2.91 -15.45 30.64
C LEU A 8 -2.62 -14.21 31.48
N GLU A 9 -2.78 -14.28 32.81
CA GLU A 9 -2.44 -13.17 33.72
C GLU A 9 -0.97 -12.75 33.62
N LYS A 10 -0.06 -13.71 33.41
CA LYS A 10 1.38 -13.43 33.28
C LYS A 10 1.72 -12.70 31.98
N TYR A 11 1.05 -13.03 30.87
CA TYR A 11 1.39 -12.54 29.53
C TYR A 11 0.44 -11.48 28.97
N ASP A 12 -0.63 -11.12 29.69
CA ASP A 12 -1.51 -9.98 29.39
C ASP A 12 -0.84 -8.65 29.77
N VAL A 13 0.26 -8.33 29.09
CA VAL A 13 1.02 -7.09 29.25
C VAL A 13 1.20 -6.41 27.88
N PRO A 14 1.26 -5.07 27.82
CA PRO A 14 1.54 -4.37 26.57
C PRO A 14 2.87 -4.81 25.94
N GLY A 15 2.83 -5.25 24.69
CA GLY A 15 3.99 -5.64 23.91
C GLY A 15 4.07 -4.92 22.56
N PRO A 16 5.23 -4.91 21.91
CA PRO A 16 5.35 -4.35 20.57
C PRO A 16 4.49 -5.15 19.58
N ARG A 17 3.79 -4.44 18.69
CA ARG A 17 3.17 -5.08 17.52
C ARG A 17 4.28 -5.48 16.55
N TYR A 18 4.53 -6.78 16.42
CA TYR A 18 5.50 -7.32 15.47
C TYR A 18 4.93 -7.32 14.04
N THR A 19 4.80 -6.12 13.46
CA THR A 19 4.41 -5.93 12.05
C THR A 19 5.60 -6.03 11.10
N SER A 20 6.81 -5.81 11.61
CA SER A 20 8.08 -5.95 10.88
C SER A 20 9.21 -6.23 11.87
N TYR A 21 10.36 -6.68 11.36
CA TYR A 21 11.59 -6.82 12.14
C TYR A 21 12.79 -6.23 11.39
N PRO A 22 13.55 -5.29 11.98
CA PRO A 22 13.28 -4.64 13.26
C PRO A 22 11.99 -3.79 13.20
N THR A 23 11.31 -3.60 14.33
CA THR A 23 10.09 -2.77 14.36
C THR A 23 10.44 -1.30 14.12
N VAL A 24 9.46 -0.52 13.61
CA VAL A 24 9.64 0.89 13.20
C VAL A 24 10.39 1.78 14.21
N PRO A 25 10.14 1.71 15.54
CA PRO A 25 10.87 2.52 16.52
C PRO A 25 12.39 2.31 16.54
N TYR A 26 12.88 1.21 15.97
CA TYR A 26 14.31 0.90 15.89
C TYR A 26 14.94 1.29 14.56
N TRP A 27 14.19 1.87 13.62
CA TRP A 27 14.72 2.36 12.36
C TRP A 27 15.46 3.68 12.62
N LYS A 28 16.80 3.66 12.52
CA LYS A 28 17.66 4.83 12.78
C LYS A 28 18.26 5.43 11.50
N ASP A 29 18.64 4.56 10.57
CA ASP A 29 19.36 4.94 9.36
C ASP A 29 18.40 4.91 8.16
N VAL A 30 17.65 6.00 7.98
CA VAL A 30 16.77 6.16 6.81
C VAL A 30 17.64 6.57 5.61
N PRO A 31 17.67 5.80 4.51
CA PRO A 31 18.51 6.12 3.36
C PRO A 31 18.05 7.43 2.71
N GLY A 32 19.01 8.26 2.30
CA GLY A 32 18.73 9.39 1.41
C GLY A 32 18.29 8.93 0.02
N ALA A 33 17.79 9.86 -0.79
CA ALA A 33 17.21 9.55 -2.10
C ALA A 33 18.17 8.78 -3.04
N GLU A 34 19.45 9.17 -3.10
CA GLU A 34 20.45 8.50 -3.94
C GLU A 34 20.72 7.06 -3.47
N THR A 35 20.92 6.87 -2.16
CA THR A 35 21.11 5.55 -1.56
C THR A 35 19.88 4.67 -1.78
N TRP A 36 18.67 5.22 -1.62
CA TRP A 36 17.42 4.51 -1.87
C TRP A 36 17.31 4.06 -3.33
N ALA A 37 17.61 4.94 -4.28
CA ALA A 37 17.58 4.61 -5.71
C ALA A 37 18.58 3.49 -6.06
N HIS A 38 19.79 3.53 -5.50
CA HIS A 38 20.77 2.46 -5.67
C HIS A 38 20.25 1.12 -5.14
N LEU A 39 19.76 1.09 -3.90
CA LEU A 39 19.24 -0.12 -3.26
C LEU A 39 18.07 -0.73 -4.03
N LEU A 40 17.13 0.12 -4.50
CA LEU A 40 16.00 -0.32 -5.32
C LEU A 40 16.45 -1.01 -6.61
N LYS A 41 17.41 -0.42 -7.33
CA LYS A 41 17.91 -0.96 -8.59
C LYS A 41 18.66 -2.28 -8.38
N GLU A 42 19.45 -2.35 -7.31
CA GLU A 42 20.15 -3.58 -6.91
C GLU A 42 19.15 -4.70 -6.60
N GLU A 43 18.11 -4.42 -5.82
CA GLU A 43 17.11 -5.40 -5.45
C GLU A 43 16.27 -5.86 -6.65
N GLN A 44 15.83 -4.94 -7.51
CA GLN A 44 15.12 -5.29 -8.75
C GLN A 44 15.95 -6.24 -9.63
N THR A 45 17.25 -6.00 -9.74
CA THR A 45 18.17 -6.86 -10.51
C THR A 45 18.20 -8.27 -9.91
N LYS A 46 18.34 -8.38 -8.58
CA LYS A 46 18.34 -9.67 -7.87
C LYS A 46 17.01 -10.41 -8.03
N MET A 47 15.89 -9.71 -7.84
CA MET A 47 14.55 -10.28 -7.98
C MET A 47 14.28 -10.78 -9.39
N SER A 48 14.65 -9.99 -10.40
CA SER A 48 14.50 -10.36 -11.82
C SER A 48 15.32 -11.60 -12.16
N ALA A 49 16.56 -11.71 -11.66
CA ALA A 49 17.39 -12.90 -11.84
C ALA A 49 16.78 -14.17 -11.21
N GLN A 50 15.90 -14.02 -10.22
CA GLN A 50 15.15 -15.11 -9.59
C GLN A 50 13.75 -15.32 -10.19
N GLY A 51 13.39 -14.58 -11.25
CA GLY A 51 12.05 -14.62 -11.84
C GLY A 51 10.94 -14.08 -10.92
N LYS A 52 11.28 -13.21 -9.96
CA LYS A 52 10.33 -12.59 -9.02
C LYS A 52 10.00 -11.16 -9.45
N GLY A 53 8.82 -10.69 -9.03
CA GLY A 53 8.37 -9.30 -9.20
C GLY A 53 8.17 -8.57 -7.88
N ALA A 54 8.13 -7.25 -7.95
CA ALA A 54 7.84 -6.35 -6.83
C ALA A 54 6.39 -6.50 -6.34
N ALA A 55 6.18 -6.15 -5.07
CA ALA A 55 4.85 -5.95 -4.49
C ALA A 55 4.64 -4.44 -4.30
N LEU A 56 3.55 -3.91 -4.84
CA LEU A 56 3.21 -2.49 -4.76
C LEU A 56 2.09 -2.29 -3.75
N TYR A 57 2.31 -1.42 -2.76
CA TYR A 57 1.29 -0.96 -1.84
C TYR A 57 1.00 0.52 -2.12
N LEU A 58 -0.26 0.86 -2.35
CA LEU A 58 -0.72 2.24 -2.53
C LEU A 58 -1.61 2.62 -1.35
N HIS A 59 -1.19 3.65 -0.62
CA HIS A 59 -1.95 4.17 0.49
C HIS A 59 -2.98 5.20 0.01
N LEU A 60 -4.27 4.94 0.23
CA LEU A 60 -5.40 5.81 -0.10
C LEU A 60 -6.08 6.24 1.21
N PRO A 61 -5.73 7.41 1.77
CA PRO A 61 -5.96 7.70 3.18
C PRO A 61 -7.38 8.16 3.51
N PHE A 62 -8.23 8.47 2.52
CA PHE A 62 -9.50 9.12 2.79
C PHE A 62 -10.59 8.16 3.26
N CYS A 63 -11.39 8.59 4.24
CA CYS A 63 -12.60 7.90 4.69
C CYS A 63 -13.77 8.88 4.81
N SER A 64 -14.98 8.42 4.49
CA SER A 64 -16.21 9.22 4.58
C SER A 64 -16.67 9.50 6.01
N SER A 65 -16.30 8.62 6.95
CA SER A 65 -16.76 8.65 8.35
C SER A 65 -15.72 8.10 9.32
N LEU A 66 -15.78 8.57 10.57
CA LEU A 66 -14.90 8.10 11.64
C LEU A 66 -15.45 6.80 12.26
N CYS A 67 -14.75 5.69 12.05
CA CYS A 67 -14.92 4.49 12.87
C CYS A 67 -14.15 4.68 14.20
N THR A 68 -14.85 4.65 15.35
CA THR A 68 -14.28 4.94 16.68
C THR A 68 -13.20 3.96 17.14
N PHE A 69 -13.22 2.74 16.60
CA PHE A 69 -12.24 1.69 16.89
C PHE A 69 -11.02 1.71 15.95
N CYS A 70 -11.04 2.52 14.89
CA CYS A 70 -10.04 2.40 13.84
C CYS A 70 -8.73 3.12 14.22
N ALA A 71 -7.61 2.44 14.03
CA ALA A 71 -6.25 2.94 14.30
C ALA A 71 -5.40 3.11 13.02
N CYS A 72 -6.01 2.98 11.84
CA CYS A 72 -5.32 3.15 10.57
C CYS A 72 -4.89 4.60 10.35
N ASN A 73 -3.78 4.80 9.64
CA ASN A 73 -3.42 6.10 9.09
C ASN A 73 -4.47 6.49 8.03
N ARG A 74 -5.24 7.53 8.31
CA ARG A 74 -6.40 7.93 7.50
C ARG A 74 -6.78 9.38 7.75
N ILE A 75 -7.53 9.96 6.82
CA ILE A 75 -8.06 11.31 6.85
C ILE A 75 -9.57 11.23 6.68
N ILE A 76 -10.33 11.65 7.70
CA ILE A 76 -11.79 11.70 7.63
C ILE A 76 -12.22 12.97 6.90
N THR A 77 -12.93 12.82 5.79
CA THR A 77 -13.42 13.95 4.99
C THR A 77 -14.66 13.55 4.20
N ARG A 78 -15.55 14.52 3.94
CA ARG A 78 -16.64 14.39 2.95
C ARG A 78 -16.35 15.13 1.65
N LYS A 79 -15.26 15.91 1.61
CA LYS A 79 -14.82 16.66 0.44
C LYS A 79 -13.96 15.77 -0.44
N THR A 80 -14.38 15.57 -1.68
CA THR A 80 -13.66 14.80 -2.70
C THR A 80 -12.77 15.67 -3.58
N GLU A 81 -12.83 17.00 -3.44
CA GLU A 81 -12.03 17.99 -4.18
C GLU A 81 -10.51 17.72 -4.14
N ARG A 82 -10.04 16.98 -3.13
CA ARG A 82 -8.62 16.65 -2.94
C ARG A 82 -8.20 15.33 -3.58
N ASN A 83 -9.15 14.49 -4.00
CA ASN A 83 -8.91 13.14 -4.51
C ASN A 83 -8.02 13.19 -5.76
N ALA A 84 -8.45 13.93 -6.78
CA ALA A 84 -7.69 14.11 -8.02
C ALA A 84 -6.25 14.60 -7.76
N LYS A 85 -6.09 15.63 -6.91
CA LYS A 85 -4.75 16.15 -6.55
C LYS A 85 -3.89 15.09 -5.86
N TYR A 86 -4.49 14.25 -5.01
CA TYR A 86 -3.78 13.18 -4.33
C TYR A 86 -3.33 12.09 -5.31
N ILE A 87 -4.20 11.68 -6.24
CA ILE A 87 -3.84 10.74 -7.32
C ILE A 87 -2.68 11.27 -8.15
N GLU A 88 -2.73 12.53 -8.58
CA GLU A 88 -1.62 13.14 -9.34
C GLU A 88 -0.32 13.18 -8.52
N THR A 89 -0.41 13.33 -7.20
CA THR A 89 0.77 13.27 -6.31
C THR A 89 1.34 11.84 -6.25
N LEU A 90 0.49 10.82 -6.13
CA LEU A 90 0.92 9.41 -6.16
C LEU A 90 1.55 9.04 -7.51
N LEU A 91 0.98 9.51 -8.63
CA LEU A 91 1.52 9.26 -9.96
C LEU A 91 2.85 10.00 -10.17
N ALA A 92 3.00 11.22 -9.65
CA ALA A 92 4.26 11.94 -9.68
C ALA A 92 5.34 11.24 -8.83
N GLU A 93 4.97 10.69 -7.66
CA GLU A 93 5.86 9.86 -6.85
C GLU A 93 6.24 8.58 -7.60
N TRP A 94 5.27 7.86 -8.15
CA TRP A 94 5.52 6.65 -8.95
C TRP A 94 6.47 6.93 -10.10
N LYS A 95 6.37 8.11 -10.73
CA LYS A 95 7.29 8.51 -11.79
C LYS A 95 8.75 8.56 -11.35
N LEU A 96 9.02 8.91 -10.09
CA LEU A 96 10.37 8.87 -9.52
C LEU A 96 10.91 7.44 -9.46
N TYR A 97 10.07 6.47 -9.08
CA TYR A 97 10.43 5.05 -9.08
C TYR A 97 10.65 4.52 -10.50
N GLU A 98 9.79 4.86 -11.46
CA GLU A 98 9.98 4.49 -12.86
C GLU A 98 11.32 4.98 -13.42
N ASN A 99 11.75 6.20 -13.07
CA ASN A 99 13.03 6.74 -13.52
C ASN A 99 14.24 5.96 -12.98
N VAL A 100 14.08 5.28 -11.84
CA VAL A 100 15.13 4.44 -11.23
C VAL A 100 15.08 3.01 -11.77
N LEU A 101 13.88 2.43 -11.82
CA LEU A 101 13.63 1.02 -12.13
C LEU A 101 13.51 0.73 -13.63
N GLY A 102 13.37 1.78 -14.45
CA GLY A 102 13.22 1.67 -15.90
C GLY A 102 11.83 1.21 -16.34
N ASP A 103 11.79 0.59 -17.51
CA ASP A 103 10.56 0.09 -18.13
C ASP A 103 10.33 -1.40 -17.84
N ALA A 104 9.08 -1.83 -18.00
CA ALA A 104 8.63 -3.22 -17.82
C ALA A 104 8.94 -3.77 -16.41
N ILE A 105 8.68 -2.97 -15.38
CA ILE A 105 8.93 -3.33 -13.98
C ILE A 105 8.12 -4.60 -13.64
N PRO A 106 8.76 -5.73 -13.30
CA PRO A 106 8.04 -6.96 -13.00
C PRO A 106 7.30 -6.80 -11.67
N VAL A 107 5.97 -6.99 -11.67
CA VAL A 107 5.12 -6.86 -10.48
C VAL A 107 4.32 -8.14 -10.29
N LYS A 108 4.34 -8.67 -9.07
CA LYS A 108 3.59 -9.87 -8.67
C LYS A 108 2.43 -9.58 -7.74
N GLU A 109 2.36 -8.38 -7.17
CA GLU A 109 1.32 -8.02 -6.21
C GLU A 109 1.03 -6.52 -6.27
N ILE A 110 -0.24 -6.16 -6.21
CA ILE A 110 -0.70 -4.77 -6.03
C ILE A 110 -1.78 -4.78 -4.95
N HIS A 111 -1.63 -3.91 -3.96
CA HIS A 111 -2.61 -3.72 -2.90
C HIS A 111 -2.95 -2.23 -2.74
N LEU A 112 -4.24 -1.91 -2.85
CA LEU A 112 -4.78 -0.60 -2.50
C LEU A 112 -5.36 -0.66 -1.08
N GLY A 113 -4.81 0.12 -0.14
CA GLY A 113 -5.27 0.10 1.26
C GLY A 113 -5.15 1.46 1.95
N GLY A 114 -5.41 1.49 3.25
CA GLY A 114 -5.14 2.66 4.10
C GLY A 114 -6.37 3.18 4.84
N GLY A 115 -7.04 4.17 4.24
CA GLY A 115 -8.34 4.62 4.69
C GLY A 115 -9.43 3.78 4.05
N THR A 116 -9.96 4.26 2.92
CA THR A 116 -10.95 3.54 2.13
C THR A 116 -10.65 3.79 0.65
N PRO A 117 -9.99 2.86 -0.05
CA PRO A 117 -9.75 2.97 -1.49
C PRO A 117 -10.99 3.36 -2.30
N THR A 118 -12.14 2.76 -1.99
CA THR A 118 -13.43 3.05 -2.62
C THR A 118 -14.11 4.33 -2.13
N PHE A 119 -13.38 5.21 -1.43
CA PHE A 119 -13.76 6.61 -1.27
C PHE A 119 -13.53 7.40 -2.56
N PHE A 120 -12.54 6.98 -3.36
CA PHE A 120 -12.28 7.52 -4.69
C PHE A 120 -13.33 6.99 -5.66
N SER A 121 -13.74 7.81 -6.62
CA SER A 121 -14.72 7.37 -7.61
C SER A 121 -14.16 6.25 -8.51
N PRO A 122 -15.02 5.46 -9.17
CA PRO A 122 -14.58 4.47 -10.14
C PRO A 122 -13.65 5.05 -11.21
N GLU A 123 -13.96 6.25 -11.72
CA GLU A 123 -13.16 6.94 -12.74
C GLU A 123 -11.79 7.36 -12.20
N GLU A 124 -11.74 7.85 -10.96
CA GLU A 124 -10.51 8.20 -10.26
C GLU A 124 -9.60 6.97 -10.07
N LEU A 125 -10.18 5.83 -9.68
CA LEU A 125 -9.44 4.57 -9.52
C LEU A 125 -8.96 4.01 -10.86
N THR A 126 -9.78 4.05 -11.90
CA THR A 126 -9.37 3.67 -13.26
C THR A 126 -8.23 4.57 -13.75
N HIS A 127 -8.29 5.88 -13.51
CA HIS A 127 -7.20 6.81 -13.85
C HIS A 127 -5.92 6.46 -13.10
N LEU A 128 -5.98 6.23 -11.79
CA LEU A 128 -4.82 5.83 -10.99
C LEU A 128 -4.19 4.52 -11.53
N LEU A 129 -4.99 3.45 -11.65
CA LEU A 129 -4.50 2.13 -12.03
C LEU A 129 -4.00 2.10 -13.48
N SER A 130 -4.72 2.72 -14.41
CA SER A 130 -4.28 2.76 -15.81
C SER A 130 -2.94 3.49 -15.97
N ASN A 131 -2.67 4.54 -15.19
CA ASN A 131 -1.38 5.23 -15.21
C ASN A 131 -0.29 4.45 -14.47
N LEU A 132 -0.60 3.84 -13.33
CA LEU A 132 0.33 2.98 -12.59
C LEU A 132 0.83 1.82 -13.45
N LEU A 133 -0.08 1.17 -14.19
CA LEU A 133 0.22 -0.06 -14.93
C LEU A 133 0.91 0.17 -16.28
N LYS A 134 1.01 1.41 -16.78
CA LYS A 134 1.58 1.73 -18.11
C LYS A 134 2.98 1.18 -18.35
N ARG A 135 3.83 1.15 -17.33
CA ARG A 135 5.24 0.71 -17.42
C ARG A 135 5.54 -0.53 -16.58
N VAL A 136 4.48 -1.19 -16.10
CA VAL A 136 4.57 -2.38 -15.28
C VAL A 136 4.36 -3.61 -16.15
N ASN A 137 5.21 -4.62 -15.95
CA ASN A 137 4.98 -5.98 -16.44
C ASN A 137 4.30 -6.79 -15.33
N VAL A 138 2.97 -6.88 -15.37
CA VAL A 138 2.20 -7.69 -14.41
C VAL A 138 2.47 -9.17 -14.70
N LEU A 139 3.11 -9.85 -13.76
CA LEU A 139 3.53 -11.23 -13.93
C LEU A 139 2.32 -12.18 -13.92
N PRO A 140 2.41 -13.35 -14.59
CA PRO A 140 1.38 -14.37 -14.51
C PRO A 140 1.13 -14.79 -13.05
N GLY A 141 -0.15 -14.84 -12.66
CA GLY A 141 -0.55 -15.18 -11.29
C GLY A 141 -0.34 -14.05 -10.28
N ALA A 142 -0.15 -12.80 -10.72
CA ALA A 142 -0.07 -11.67 -9.81
C ALA A 142 -1.35 -11.51 -8.97
N GLU A 143 -1.18 -11.18 -7.69
CA GLU A 143 -2.28 -10.92 -6.75
C GLU A 143 -2.64 -9.43 -6.74
N LEU A 144 -3.85 -9.09 -7.16
CA LEU A 144 -4.35 -7.72 -7.15
C LEU A 144 -5.48 -7.62 -6.13
N SER A 145 -5.34 -6.73 -5.16
CA SER A 145 -6.26 -6.62 -4.04
C SER A 145 -6.54 -5.18 -3.64
N LEU A 146 -7.69 -4.95 -3.03
CA LEU A 146 -8.04 -3.68 -2.41
C LEU A 146 -8.82 -3.86 -1.12
N GLU A 147 -8.71 -2.88 -0.24
CA GLU A 147 -9.61 -2.70 0.89
C GLU A 147 -10.89 -1.98 0.45
N ALA A 148 -12.06 -2.44 0.92
CA ALA A 148 -13.34 -1.87 0.55
C ALA A 148 -14.20 -1.60 1.80
N ASP A 149 -14.79 -0.40 1.87
CA ASP A 149 -15.87 -0.13 2.82
C ASP A 149 -17.22 -0.40 2.14
N PRO A 150 -18.02 -1.39 2.62
CA PRO A 150 -19.27 -1.77 2.00
C PRO A 150 -20.35 -0.68 2.03
N ARG A 151 -20.14 0.41 2.79
CA ARG A 151 -21.09 1.54 2.85
C ARG A 151 -20.96 2.49 1.66
N VAL A 152 -19.82 2.50 0.97
CA VAL A 152 -19.53 3.42 -0.15
C VAL A 152 -19.13 2.70 -1.44
N THR A 153 -18.74 1.42 -1.34
CA THR A 153 -18.38 0.61 -2.49
C THR A 153 -19.63 0.27 -3.30
N SER A 154 -19.60 0.60 -4.59
CA SER A 154 -20.71 0.35 -5.52
C SER A 154 -20.35 -0.70 -6.58
N VAL A 155 -21.34 -1.13 -7.36
CA VAL A 155 -21.12 -2.07 -8.48
C VAL A 155 -20.21 -1.45 -9.56
N GLU A 156 -20.26 -0.13 -9.74
CA GLU A 156 -19.42 0.61 -10.68
C GLU A 156 -17.94 0.51 -10.29
N HIS A 157 -17.63 0.55 -8.98
CA HIS A 157 -16.26 0.30 -8.51
C HIS A 157 -15.80 -1.11 -8.89
N MET A 158 -16.65 -2.12 -8.70
CA MET A 158 -16.33 -3.52 -9.03
C MET A 158 -16.16 -3.77 -10.54
N LYS A 159 -16.71 -2.90 -11.39
CA LYS A 159 -16.53 -2.97 -12.85
C LYS A 159 -15.28 -2.22 -13.32
N ALA A 160 -14.88 -1.20 -12.58
CA ALA A 160 -13.75 -0.33 -12.91
C ALA A 160 -12.39 -0.91 -12.48
N LEU A 161 -12.40 -1.75 -11.44
CA LEU A 161 -11.26 -2.45 -10.84
C LEU A 161 -11.11 -3.85 -11.43
#